data_AF-A0A2G1WI80-F1
#
_entry.id   AF-A0A2G1WI80-F1
#
_cell.length_a   1.000
_cell.length_b   1.000
_cell.length_c   1.000
_cell.angle_alpha   90.00
_cell.angle_beta   90.00
_cell.angle_gamma   90.00
#
_symmetry.space_group_name_H-M   'P 1'
#
loop_
_entity.id
_entity.type
_entity.pdbx_description
1 polymer ?
#
loop_
_entity_poly.entity_id
_entity_poly.type
_entity_poly.pdbx_seq_one_letter_code
_entity_poly.pdbx_strand_id
1 'polypeptide(L)'
;MDRRAFLLRAVGLGACGGLAGCADLVDAGNGGGVAERDPPDRPDELAPEPVSEYVATYEEVRVHNRHAAEGAVEVAVEATAVFDHASGDDHYATAQHAGSVYYESDAGARSVGELYADPVPYLVTPDRTLRLDVRRRALETDARDDGGDVSADERASPPLGVRLLNVTEETRELALTVTRRKTNDGGAETGEPVADLEVGVAPETAVEVRSITDVRGSYRVTARMEDDGVTGQGRIEVGLPSADRGPNVDIVCDGNGVSTWHLPSFEGV
;
A
#
# COMPACT_ATOMS: atom_id res chain seq x y z
N MET A 1 -19.16 5.67 -4.62
CA MET A 1 -19.74 5.63 -3.26
C MET A 1 -18.92 6.56 -2.39
N ASP A 2 -19.59 7.44 -1.66
CA ASP A 2 -18.99 8.59 -0.96
C ASP A 2 -18.34 8.12 0.35
N ARG A 3 -17.00 8.09 0.39
CA ARG A 3 -16.17 7.54 1.49
C ARG A 3 -16.25 8.36 2.78
N ARG A 4 -16.98 9.48 2.78
CA ARG A 4 -17.14 10.40 3.92
C ARG A 4 -18.30 10.04 4.85
N ALA A 5 -19.21 9.15 4.45
CA ALA A 5 -20.43 8.90 5.20
C ALA A 5 -20.27 7.91 6.38
N PHE A 6 -19.18 7.15 6.46
CA PHE A 6 -19.00 6.13 7.50
C PHE A 6 -18.66 6.72 8.88
N LEU A 7 -17.99 7.88 8.91
CA LEU A 7 -17.51 8.52 10.15
C LEU A 7 -18.62 9.11 11.04
N LEU A 8 -19.86 9.22 10.55
CA LEU A 8 -20.97 9.73 11.35
C LEU A 8 -21.76 8.66 12.09
N ARG A 9 -21.52 7.36 11.84
CA ARG A 9 -22.33 6.27 12.42
C ARG A 9 -21.68 5.54 13.60
N ALA A 10 -20.39 5.72 13.83
CA ALA A 10 -19.66 5.07 14.94
C ALA A 10 -19.69 5.86 16.27
N VAL A 11 -20.30 7.04 16.31
CA VAL A 11 -20.41 7.86 17.54
C VAL A 11 -21.60 7.47 18.43
N GLY A 12 -22.26 6.33 18.18
CA GLY A 12 -23.48 5.97 18.90
C GLY A 12 -23.63 4.49 19.19
N LEU A 13 -23.53 4.15 20.49
CA LEU A 13 -24.02 2.94 21.18
C LEU A 13 -23.04 1.76 21.36
N GLY A 14 -22.33 1.74 22.50
CA GLY A 14 -22.61 0.75 23.55
C GLY A 14 -21.80 -0.56 23.64
N ALA A 15 -20.92 -0.60 24.65
CA ALA A 15 -20.80 -1.64 25.70
C ALA A 15 -20.03 -2.98 25.48
N CYS A 16 -18.90 -3.06 26.21
CA CYS A 16 -18.42 -4.15 27.09
C CYS A 16 -17.81 -5.44 26.51
N GLY A 17 -16.54 -5.73 26.87
CA GLY A 17 -16.12 -7.08 27.26
C GLY A 17 -14.65 -7.50 27.06
N GLY A 18 -13.81 -7.29 28.09
CA GLY A 18 -12.61 -8.11 28.41
C GLY A 18 -11.28 -7.66 27.78
N LEU A 19 -10.11 -7.75 28.41
CA LEU A 19 -9.67 -8.15 29.74
C LEU A 19 -8.38 -7.37 30.06
N ALA A 20 -8.16 -7.12 31.35
CA ALA A 20 -7.06 -6.36 31.91
C ALA A 20 -5.67 -6.99 31.67
N GLY A 21 -4.68 -6.13 31.39
CA GLY A 21 -3.26 -6.45 31.42
C GLY A 21 -2.45 -5.19 31.70
N CYS A 22 -2.05 -5.03 32.97
CA CYS A 22 -1.01 -4.14 33.51
C CYS A 22 -0.95 -2.67 33.02
N ALA A 23 -1.69 -1.81 33.71
CA ALA A 23 -1.35 -0.39 33.78
C ALA A 23 -0.07 -0.23 34.62
N ASP A 24 1.08 -0.15 33.96
CA ASP A 24 2.27 0.44 34.58
C ASP A 24 2.07 1.96 34.63
N LEU A 25 1.66 2.42 35.81
CA LEU A 25 1.67 3.81 36.22
C LEU A 25 3.13 4.26 36.34
N VAL A 26 3.73 4.64 35.21
CA VAL A 26 5.04 5.28 35.19
C VAL A 26 4.85 6.78 35.35
N ASP A 27 5.20 7.22 36.56
CA ASP A 27 5.57 8.55 37.02
C ASP A 27 4.75 9.78 36.55
N ALA A 28 3.97 10.30 37.49
CA ALA A 28 3.34 11.62 37.43
C ALA A 28 4.42 12.72 37.55
N GLY A 29 5.08 12.99 36.43
CA GLY A 29 6.08 14.04 36.28
C GLY A 29 5.88 14.84 35.00
N ASN A 30 4.84 15.67 34.96
CA ASN A 30 4.67 16.79 34.00
C ASN A 30 4.66 16.43 32.49
N GLY A 31 3.63 15.71 32.04
CA GLY A 31 3.25 15.65 30.64
C GLY A 31 1.99 14.81 30.45
N GLY A 32 0.85 15.44 30.15
CA GLY A 32 -0.46 14.76 29.98
C GLY A 32 -0.61 13.95 28.69
N GLY A 33 0.49 13.39 28.17
CA GLY A 33 0.52 12.63 26.92
C GLY A 33 0.03 11.19 27.08
N VAL A 34 -0.40 10.58 25.98
CA VAL A 34 -0.70 9.15 25.89
C VAL A 34 0.60 8.35 25.93
N ALA A 35 0.59 7.21 26.61
CA ALA A 35 1.72 6.30 26.62
C ALA A 35 1.90 5.59 25.26
N GLU A 36 3.15 5.30 24.91
CA GLU A 36 3.49 4.39 23.81
C GLU A 36 3.04 2.95 24.13
N ARG A 37 2.78 2.16 23.09
CA ARG A 37 2.38 0.75 23.15
C ARG A 37 3.53 -0.14 22.67
N ASP A 38 3.63 -1.35 23.20
CA ASP A 38 4.60 -2.32 22.71
C ASP A 38 4.22 -2.79 21.28
N PRO A 39 5.20 -2.96 20.37
CA PRO A 39 4.97 -3.59 19.07
C PRO A 39 4.40 -5.01 19.21
N PRO A 40 3.53 -5.46 18.30
CA PRO A 40 3.04 -6.84 18.34
C PRO A 40 4.16 -7.83 18.08
N ASP A 41 4.05 -9.01 18.70
CA ASP A 41 4.91 -10.14 18.40
C ASP A 41 4.69 -10.61 16.96
N ARG A 42 5.77 -10.99 16.29
CA ARG A 42 5.69 -11.58 14.95
C ARG A 42 4.94 -12.93 15.05
N PRO A 43 4.03 -13.25 14.11
CA PRO A 43 3.34 -14.53 14.14
C PRO A 43 4.31 -15.69 13.93
N ASP A 44 4.13 -16.76 14.70
CA ASP A 44 4.90 -18.00 14.59
C ASP A 44 4.68 -18.69 13.23
N GLU A 45 3.48 -18.53 12.66
CA GLU A 45 3.10 -19.06 11.36
C GLU A 45 2.82 -17.92 10.39
N LEU A 46 3.55 -17.88 9.27
CA LEU A 46 3.39 -16.85 8.23
C LEU A 46 2.28 -17.19 7.23
N ALA A 47 1.13 -17.65 7.71
CA ALA A 47 -0.05 -17.84 6.86
C ALA A 47 -0.70 -16.49 6.50
N PRO A 48 -1.51 -16.40 5.42
CA PRO A 48 -2.08 -15.13 4.95
C PRO A 48 -2.82 -14.32 6.02
N GLU A 49 -3.72 -14.94 6.77
CA GLU A 49 -4.52 -14.29 7.80
C GLU A 49 -3.64 -13.79 8.97
N PRO A 50 -2.81 -14.63 9.63
CA PRO A 50 -1.86 -14.16 10.66
C PRO A 50 -0.95 -13.01 10.21
N VAL A 51 -0.45 -13.05 8.97
CA VAL A 51 0.39 -11.97 8.43
C VAL A 51 -0.39 -10.67 8.29
N SER A 52 -1.62 -10.72 7.75
CA SER A 52 -2.46 -9.53 7.62
C SER A 52 -2.86 -8.93 8.97
N GLU A 53 -3.26 -9.75 9.95
CA GLU A 53 -3.60 -9.29 11.30
C GLU A 53 -2.40 -8.66 12.01
N TYR A 54 -1.23 -9.29 11.89
CA TYR A 54 0.03 -8.77 12.41
C TYR A 54 0.36 -7.40 11.80
N VAL A 55 0.31 -7.28 10.47
CA VAL A 55 0.65 -6.04 9.76
C VAL A 55 -0.34 -4.91 10.09
N ALA A 56 -1.63 -5.22 10.23
CA ALA A 56 -2.63 -4.26 10.66
C ALA A 56 -2.30 -3.71 12.06
N THR A 57 -2.08 -4.61 13.03
CA THR A 57 -1.74 -4.25 14.42
C THR A 57 -0.42 -3.47 14.49
N TYR A 58 0.56 -3.88 13.68
CA TYR A 58 1.87 -3.22 13.61
C TYR A 58 1.75 -1.77 13.10
N GLU A 59 0.96 -1.52 12.04
CA GLU A 59 0.75 -0.15 11.55
C GLU A 59 -0.05 0.69 12.56
N GLU A 60 -1.04 0.12 13.24
CA GLU A 60 -1.78 0.83 14.30
C GLU A 60 -0.84 1.29 15.42
N VAL A 61 -0.05 0.37 15.98
CA VAL A 61 0.90 0.66 17.07
C VAL A 61 1.96 1.65 16.62
N ARG A 62 2.50 1.51 15.40
CA ARG A 62 3.49 2.45 14.85
C ARG A 62 2.94 3.87 14.78
N VAL A 63 1.72 4.05 14.26
CA VAL A 63 1.10 5.37 14.10
C VAL A 63 0.75 5.95 15.47
N HIS A 64 0.23 5.12 16.38
CA HIS A 64 -0.02 5.51 17.77
C HIS A 64 1.26 6.03 18.43
N ASN A 65 2.34 5.25 18.41
CA ASN A 65 3.59 5.58 19.08
C ASN A 65 4.25 6.83 18.50
N ARG A 66 4.17 7.03 17.17
CA ARG A 66 4.65 8.28 16.55
C ARG A 66 3.97 9.50 17.19
N HIS A 67 2.65 9.49 17.32
CA HIS A 67 1.92 10.63 17.87
C HIS A 67 2.02 10.74 19.39
N ALA A 68 2.09 9.61 20.10
CA ALA A 68 2.41 9.59 21.53
C ALA A 68 3.77 10.26 21.81
N ALA A 69 4.81 9.90 21.04
CA ALA A 69 6.13 10.51 21.14
C ALA A 69 6.16 12.00 20.77
N GLU A 70 5.25 12.45 19.89
CA GLU A 70 5.03 13.87 19.57
C GLU A 70 4.24 14.62 20.66
N GLY A 71 3.81 13.95 21.74
CA GLY A 71 3.10 14.57 22.87
C GLY A 71 1.59 14.64 22.69
N ALA A 72 1.00 13.78 21.86
CA ALA A 72 -0.46 13.67 21.76
C ALA A 72 -1.06 13.28 23.12
N VAL A 73 -2.22 13.86 23.44
CA VAL A 73 -2.98 13.60 24.68
C VAL A 73 -4.09 12.58 24.48
N GLU A 74 -4.46 12.31 23.23
CA GLU A 74 -5.36 11.22 22.83
C GLU A 74 -5.02 10.81 21.39
N VAL A 75 -4.98 9.50 21.13
CA VAL A 75 -4.72 8.93 19.80
C VAL A 75 -5.69 7.75 19.61
N ALA A 76 -6.52 7.84 18.57
CA ALA A 76 -7.41 6.77 18.14
C ALA A 76 -7.05 6.41 16.70
N VAL A 77 -6.50 5.23 16.48
CA VAL A 77 -6.08 4.74 15.16
C VAL A 77 -6.70 3.36 14.98
N GLU A 78 -7.23 3.12 13.80
CA GLU A 78 -7.65 1.81 13.32
C GLU A 78 -6.89 1.52 12.04
N ALA A 79 -6.31 0.32 11.95
CA ALA A 79 -5.60 -0.14 10.76
C ALA A 79 -6.17 -1.47 10.28
N THR A 80 -6.19 -1.64 8.97
CA THR A 80 -6.52 -2.90 8.28
C THR A 80 -5.36 -3.28 7.37
N ALA A 81 -5.21 -4.56 7.07
CA ALA A 81 -4.26 -5.01 6.07
C ALA A 81 -4.81 -6.18 5.26
N VAL A 82 -4.29 -6.31 4.04
CA VAL A 82 -4.63 -7.38 3.11
C VAL A 82 -3.34 -8.11 2.75
N PHE A 83 -3.36 -9.43 2.85
CA PHE A 83 -2.28 -10.26 2.34
C PHE A 83 -2.25 -10.18 0.81
N ASP A 84 -1.10 -9.83 0.24
CA ASP A 84 -0.94 -9.61 -1.20
C ASP A 84 -0.46 -10.90 -1.89
N HIS A 85 0.69 -11.43 -1.49
CA HIS A 85 1.29 -12.67 -2.03
C HIS A 85 2.44 -13.16 -1.15
N ALA A 86 2.95 -14.37 -1.41
CA ALA A 86 4.18 -14.89 -0.80
C ALA A 86 5.11 -15.52 -1.84
N SER A 87 6.42 -15.48 -1.57
CA SER A 87 7.47 -16.11 -2.36
C SER A 87 8.56 -16.63 -1.44
N GLY A 88 8.62 -17.94 -1.23
CA GLY A 88 9.52 -18.52 -0.22
C GLY A 88 9.16 -18.03 1.18
N ASP A 89 10.13 -17.47 1.89
CA ASP A 89 9.95 -16.94 3.25
C ASP A 89 9.45 -15.48 3.28
N ASP A 90 9.29 -14.86 2.10
CA ASP A 90 8.84 -13.48 1.96
C ASP A 90 7.31 -13.40 1.83
N HIS A 91 6.67 -12.74 2.79
CA HIS A 91 5.21 -12.62 2.89
C HIS A 91 4.81 -11.15 2.81
N TYR A 92 4.06 -10.79 1.77
CA TYR A 92 3.72 -9.41 1.46
C TYR A 92 2.29 -9.10 1.88
N ALA A 93 2.10 -7.94 2.49
CA ALA A 93 0.78 -7.41 2.82
C ALA A 93 0.75 -5.90 2.63
N THR A 94 -0.45 -5.35 2.42
CA THR A 94 -0.65 -3.90 2.35
C THR A 94 -1.53 -3.43 3.49
N ALA A 95 -1.02 -2.51 4.31
CA ALA A 95 -1.77 -1.88 5.39
C ALA A 95 -2.38 -0.52 4.97
N GLN A 96 -3.48 -0.14 5.61
CA GLN A 96 -4.05 1.19 5.57
C GLN A 96 -4.58 1.55 6.96
N HIS A 97 -4.49 2.82 7.35
CA HIS A 97 -5.03 3.29 8.63
C HIS A 97 -5.82 4.58 8.49
N ALA A 98 -6.74 4.78 9.43
CA ALA A 98 -7.48 6.02 9.64
C ALA A 98 -7.65 6.28 11.15
N GLY A 99 -7.93 7.52 11.53
CA GLY A 99 -8.08 7.84 12.94
C GLY A 99 -8.13 9.33 13.25
N SER A 100 -7.93 9.65 14.52
CA SER A 100 -7.81 11.01 15.04
C SER A 100 -6.70 11.13 16.07
N VAL A 101 -6.15 12.33 16.18
CA VAL A 101 -5.14 12.70 17.16
C VAL A 101 -5.50 14.03 17.80
N TYR A 102 -5.21 14.14 19.09
CA TYR A 102 -5.41 15.35 19.87
C TYR A 102 -4.11 15.80 20.50
N TYR A 103 -3.83 17.10 20.41
CA TYR A 103 -2.74 17.73 21.15
C TYR A 103 -3.31 18.85 22.03
N GLU A 104 -2.69 19.06 23.18
CA GLU A 104 -3.01 20.16 24.07
C GLU A 104 -1.81 21.10 24.16
N SER A 105 -2.06 22.39 23.96
CA SER A 105 -1.05 23.43 24.16
C SER A 105 -0.88 23.76 25.64
N ASP A 106 0.24 24.39 26.01
CA ASP A 106 0.48 24.86 27.38
C ASP A 106 -0.60 25.84 27.90
N ALA A 107 -1.35 26.49 26.99
CA ALA A 107 -2.47 27.36 27.32
C ALA A 107 -3.81 26.60 27.51
N GLY A 108 -3.81 25.26 27.43
CA GLY A 108 -4.98 24.39 27.55
C GLY A 108 -5.86 24.35 26.30
N ALA A 109 -5.44 24.97 25.18
CA ALA A 109 -6.17 24.87 23.93
C ALA A 109 -5.90 23.52 23.25
N ARG A 110 -6.96 22.85 22.80
CA ARG A 110 -6.89 21.55 22.12
C ARG A 110 -6.95 21.69 20.61
N SER A 111 -6.07 20.99 19.90
CA SER A 111 -6.14 20.79 18.46
C SER A 111 -6.57 19.36 18.16
N VAL A 112 -7.31 19.19 17.06
CA VAL A 112 -7.74 17.88 16.55
C VAL A 112 -7.17 17.72 15.15
N GLY A 113 -6.53 16.58 14.88
CA GLY A 113 -6.07 16.16 13.57
C GLY A 113 -6.79 14.89 13.12
N GLU A 114 -7.14 14.83 11.83
CA GLU A 114 -7.55 13.57 11.19
C GLU A 114 -6.30 12.81 10.73
N LEU A 115 -6.27 11.51 10.98
CA LEU A 115 -5.24 10.61 10.51
C LEU A 115 -5.79 9.80 9.34
N TYR A 116 -5.06 9.79 8.23
CA TYR A 116 -5.36 8.94 7.09
C TYR A 116 -4.07 8.69 6.33
N ALA A 117 -3.84 7.43 5.95
CA ALA A 117 -2.74 7.09 5.05
C ALA A 117 -3.24 6.40 3.78
N ASP A 118 -2.57 6.73 2.67
CA ASP A 118 -2.57 5.86 1.50
C ASP A 118 -2.04 4.46 1.86
N PRO A 119 -2.46 3.40 1.16
CA PRO A 119 -1.97 2.04 1.38
C PRO A 119 -0.44 1.92 1.38
N VAL A 120 0.12 1.13 2.29
CA VAL A 120 1.56 0.95 2.50
C VAL A 120 1.91 -0.54 2.44
N PRO A 121 2.83 -0.96 1.58
CA PRO A 121 3.31 -2.33 1.52
C PRO A 121 4.24 -2.67 2.67
N TYR A 122 4.15 -3.92 3.09
CA TYR A 122 4.96 -4.58 4.09
C TYR A 122 5.54 -5.86 3.52
N LEU A 123 6.77 -6.16 3.91
CA LEU A 123 7.38 -7.48 3.80
C LEU A 123 7.55 -8.05 5.21
N VAL A 124 6.98 -9.22 5.46
CA VAL A 124 7.16 -10.01 6.68
C VAL A 124 7.95 -11.27 6.33
N THR A 125 9.02 -11.49 7.09
CA THR A 125 9.87 -12.68 7.00
C THR A 125 10.01 -13.28 8.40
N PRO A 126 10.54 -14.51 8.56
CA PRO A 126 10.79 -15.08 9.87
C PRO A 126 11.67 -14.20 10.78
N ASP A 127 12.56 -13.40 10.19
CA ASP A 127 13.58 -12.64 10.92
C ASP A 127 13.28 -11.14 11.03
N ARG A 128 12.58 -10.56 10.04
CA ARG A 128 12.34 -9.11 9.96
C ARG A 128 10.96 -8.74 9.43
N THR A 129 10.52 -7.55 9.84
CA THR A 129 9.35 -6.85 9.31
C THR A 129 9.82 -5.55 8.67
N LEU A 130 9.57 -5.39 7.38
CA LEU A 130 9.96 -4.22 6.60
C LEU A 130 8.71 -3.48 6.13
N ARG A 131 8.56 -2.24 6.58
CA ARG A 131 7.55 -1.30 6.08
C ARG A 131 8.18 -0.45 4.99
N LEU A 132 7.73 -0.56 3.74
CA LEU A 132 8.35 0.21 2.67
C LEU A 132 7.75 1.61 2.55
N ASP A 133 8.59 2.63 2.61
CA ASP A 133 8.17 3.99 2.32
C ASP A 133 7.84 4.15 0.84
N VAL A 134 6.67 4.74 0.56
CA VAL A 134 6.10 4.79 -0.80
C VAL A 134 6.23 6.18 -1.40
N ARG A 135 6.93 6.28 -2.53
CA ARG A 135 6.90 7.46 -3.39
C ARG A 135 5.84 7.29 -4.46
N ARG A 136 4.94 8.26 -4.57
CA ARG A 136 3.80 8.21 -5.50
C ARG A 136 4.04 9.16 -6.65
N ARG A 137 3.96 8.65 -7.87
CA ARG A 137 4.04 9.43 -9.11
C ARG A 137 2.81 9.14 -9.94
N ALA A 138 2.03 10.18 -10.24
CA ALA A 138 1.05 10.10 -11.31
C ALA A 138 1.79 10.28 -12.64
N LEU A 139 1.42 9.49 -13.65
CA LEU A 139 1.74 9.87 -15.01
C LEU A 139 0.83 11.05 -15.35
N GLU A 140 1.43 12.23 -15.51
CA GLU A 140 0.75 13.36 -16.11
C GLU A 140 0.28 12.88 -17.47
N THR A 141 -1.02 12.70 -17.59
CA THR A 141 -1.64 12.52 -18.88
C THR A 141 -1.60 13.91 -19.48
N ASP A 142 -0.47 14.27 -20.12
CA ASP A 142 -0.41 15.42 -21.02
C ASP A 142 -1.69 15.37 -21.82
N ALA A 143 -2.50 16.43 -21.65
CA ALA A 143 -3.87 16.53 -22.08
C ALA A 143 -4.08 15.64 -23.31
N ARG A 144 -4.71 14.48 -23.10
CA ARG A 144 -5.16 13.64 -24.21
C ARG A 144 -6.09 14.53 -24.99
N ASP A 145 -5.53 15.09 -26.05
CA ASP A 145 -6.21 15.87 -27.04
C ASP A 145 -7.47 15.08 -27.42
N ASP A 146 -8.59 15.76 -27.34
CA ASP A 146 -9.96 15.26 -27.29
C ASP A 146 -10.37 14.69 -28.67
N GLY A 147 -9.65 13.65 -29.11
CA GLY A 147 -9.72 13.10 -30.47
C GLY A 147 -10.08 11.62 -30.55
N GLY A 148 -10.37 10.98 -29.41
CA GLY A 148 -10.85 9.60 -29.36
C GLY A 148 -12.03 9.51 -28.40
N ASP A 149 -13.22 9.30 -28.95
CA ASP A 149 -14.51 9.19 -28.28
C ASP A 149 -14.58 7.92 -27.41
N VAL A 150 -13.74 7.84 -26.36
CA VAL A 150 -13.76 6.74 -25.40
C VAL A 150 -14.87 7.02 -24.40
N SER A 151 -15.93 6.22 -24.48
CA SER A 151 -17.11 6.37 -23.64
C SER A 151 -16.79 6.14 -22.16
N ALA A 152 -17.62 6.67 -21.27
CA ALA A 152 -17.48 6.40 -19.82
C ALA A 152 -17.57 4.90 -19.50
N ASP A 153 -18.31 4.14 -20.31
CA ASP A 153 -18.45 2.68 -20.21
C ASP A 153 -17.20 1.91 -20.66
N GLU A 154 -16.24 2.58 -21.27
CA GLU A 154 -14.94 2.01 -21.60
C GLU A 154 -13.87 2.36 -20.56
N ARG A 155 -14.19 3.16 -19.54
CA ARG A 155 -13.28 3.51 -18.45
C ARG A 155 -13.48 2.63 -17.22
N ALA A 156 -12.38 2.21 -16.61
CA ALA A 156 -12.29 1.50 -15.36
C ALA A 156 -11.84 2.46 -14.25
N SER A 157 -12.46 2.31 -13.08
CA SER A 157 -12.02 2.95 -11.84
C SER A 157 -11.91 1.86 -10.78
N PRO A 158 -10.75 1.71 -10.12
CA PRO A 158 -9.54 2.51 -10.28
C PRO A 158 -8.79 2.23 -11.61
N PRO A 159 -7.98 3.19 -12.10
CA PRO A 159 -7.14 2.97 -13.28
C PRO A 159 -6.02 1.96 -12.98
N LEU A 160 -5.41 1.40 -14.04
CA LEU A 160 -4.20 0.57 -13.92
C LEU A 160 -3.09 1.37 -13.21
N GLY A 161 -2.56 0.77 -12.15
CA GLY A 161 -1.42 1.30 -11.41
C GLY A 161 -0.48 0.15 -11.03
N VAL A 162 0.81 0.45 -11.05
CA VAL A 162 1.87 -0.51 -10.76
C VAL A 162 2.64 -0.01 -9.54
N ARG A 163 2.91 -0.88 -8.59
CA ARG A 163 3.76 -0.62 -7.44
C ARG A 163 5.03 -1.45 -7.56
N LEU A 164 6.18 -0.76 -7.59
CA LEU A 164 7.50 -1.36 -7.66
C LEU A 164 8.10 -1.37 -6.25
N LEU A 165 8.38 -2.56 -5.73
CA LEU A 165 8.98 -2.79 -4.41
C LEU A 165 10.45 -3.15 -4.59
N ASN A 166 11.34 -2.46 -3.89
CA ASN A 166 12.73 -2.86 -3.76
C ASN A 166 12.95 -3.30 -2.32
N VAL A 167 13.11 -4.60 -2.10
CA VAL A 167 13.35 -5.17 -0.76
C VAL A 167 14.84 -5.43 -0.49
N THR A 168 15.70 -4.97 -1.40
CA THR A 168 17.16 -5.08 -1.30
C THR A 168 17.77 -3.83 -0.66
N GLU A 169 19.01 -3.97 -0.20
CA GLU A 169 19.79 -2.89 0.43
C GLU A 169 20.44 -1.92 -0.59
N GLU A 170 20.25 -2.17 -1.89
CA GLU A 170 20.84 -1.38 -2.98
C GLU A 170 19.78 -0.65 -3.78
N THR A 171 20.15 0.45 -4.43
CA THR A 171 19.23 1.13 -5.35
C THR A 171 19.06 0.28 -6.60
N ARG A 172 17.82 0.10 -7.06
CA ARG A 172 17.50 -0.64 -8.28
C ARG A 172 16.86 0.27 -9.32
N GLU A 173 17.26 0.10 -10.58
CA GLU A 173 16.64 0.77 -11.72
C GLU A 173 15.84 -0.23 -12.54
N LEU A 174 14.57 0.09 -12.79
CA LEU A 174 13.63 -0.77 -13.51
C LEU A 174 13.12 -0.08 -14.77
N ALA A 175 13.22 -0.79 -15.90
CA ALA A 175 12.51 -0.46 -17.12
C ALA A 175 11.12 -1.10 -17.08
N LEU A 176 10.08 -0.27 -16.89
CA LEU A 176 8.67 -0.65 -16.86
C LEU A 176 8.01 -0.35 -18.21
N THR A 177 7.54 -1.40 -18.87
CA THR A 177 6.74 -1.30 -20.10
C THR A 177 5.33 -1.83 -19.88
N VAL A 178 4.33 -1.05 -20.30
CA VAL A 178 2.91 -1.46 -20.31
C VAL A 178 2.40 -1.42 -21.74
N THR A 179 1.82 -2.52 -22.20
CA THR A 179 1.33 -2.67 -23.58
C THR A 179 -0.12 -3.16 -23.57
N ARG A 180 -1.02 -2.45 -24.25
CA ARG A 180 -2.39 -2.92 -24.48
C ARG A 180 -2.37 -4.03 -25.52
N ARG A 181 -2.97 -5.18 -25.20
CA ARG A 181 -3.07 -6.30 -26.13
C ARG A 181 -4.25 -6.08 -27.06
N LYS A 182 -4.02 -6.25 -28.37
CA LYS A 182 -5.05 -6.38 -29.39
C LYS A 182 -4.98 -7.78 -29.98
N THR A 183 -6.09 -8.51 -29.89
CA THR A 183 -6.26 -9.74 -30.64
C THR A 183 -6.80 -9.36 -32.00
N ASN A 184 -5.99 -9.46 -33.04
CA ASN A 184 -6.50 -9.31 -34.41
C ASN A 184 -7.18 -10.62 -34.83
N ASP A 185 -8.16 -10.55 -35.75
CA ASP A 185 -8.91 -11.71 -36.26
C ASP A 185 -8.03 -12.83 -36.86
N GLY A 186 -6.74 -12.55 -37.12
CA GLY A 186 -5.74 -13.52 -37.59
C GLY A 186 -4.89 -14.18 -36.51
N GLY A 187 -5.17 -13.98 -35.22
CA GLY A 187 -4.45 -14.64 -34.11
C GLY A 187 -3.03 -14.12 -33.81
N ALA A 188 -2.53 -13.14 -34.58
CA ALA A 188 -1.28 -12.45 -34.27
C ALA A 188 -1.54 -11.40 -33.18
N GLU A 189 -0.85 -11.52 -32.04
CA GLU A 189 -0.87 -10.51 -30.99
C GLU A 189 -0.07 -9.29 -31.42
N THR A 190 -0.77 -8.20 -31.70
CA THR A 190 -0.15 -6.88 -31.81
C THR A 190 -0.38 -6.11 -30.51
N GLY A 191 0.68 -5.50 -29.98
CA GLY A 191 0.61 -4.69 -28.77
C GLY A 191 0.72 -3.20 -29.10
N GLU A 192 -0.09 -2.37 -28.45
CA GLU A 192 0.05 -0.91 -28.48
C GLU A 192 0.73 -0.44 -27.20
N PRO A 193 1.88 0.27 -27.26
CA PRO A 193 2.55 0.77 -26.06
C PRO A 193 1.67 1.82 -25.38
N VAL A 194 1.51 1.67 -24.07
CA VAL A 194 0.72 2.57 -23.20
C VAL A 194 1.64 3.39 -22.31
N ALA A 195 2.70 2.76 -21.79
CA ALA A 195 3.74 3.42 -21.01
C ALA A 195 5.07 2.71 -21.21
N ASP A 196 6.14 3.48 -21.19
CA ASP A 196 7.53 3.01 -21.18
C ASP A 196 8.34 3.96 -20.28
N LEU A 197 8.85 3.45 -19.17
CA LEU A 197 9.38 4.26 -18.07
C LEU A 197 10.63 3.62 -17.47
N GLU A 198 11.60 4.45 -17.13
CA GLU A 198 12.70 4.09 -16.24
C GLU A 198 12.38 4.60 -14.82
N VAL A 199 12.46 3.70 -13.84
CA VAL A 199 12.10 3.99 -12.45
C VAL A 199 13.21 3.53 -11.52
N GLY A 200 13.89 4.50 -10.89
CA GLY A 200 14.80 4.24 -9.78
C GLY A 200 14.03 4.04 -8.48
N VAL A 201 14.30 2.93 -7.79
CA VAL A 201 13.70 2.57 -6.50
C VAL A 201 14.82 2.46 -5.47
N ALA A 202 14.76 3.30 -4.44
CA ALA A 202 15.76 3.33 -3.38
C ALA A 202 15.72 2.02 -2.55
N PRO A 203 16.80 1.67 -1.82
CA PRO A 203 16.83 0.51 -0.95
C PRO A 203 15.63 0.45 -0.03
N GLU A 204 15.01 -0.72 0.11
CA GLU A 204 13.92 -0.95 1.07
C GLU A 204 12.74 0.04 0.97
N THR A 205 12.48 0.55 -0.24
CA THR A 205 11.37 1.48 -0.53
C THR A 205 10.48 0.99 -1.67
N ALA A 206 9.37 1.70 -1.89
CA ALA A 206 8.46 1.45 -2.98
C ALA A 206 8.20 2.70 -3.83
N VAL A 207 7.92 2.50 -5.12
CA VAL A 207 7.41 3.53 -6.03
C VAL A 207 6.06 3.07 -6.59
N GLU A 208 5.03 3.89 -6.43
CA GLU A 208 3.73 3.70 -7.07
C GLU A 208 3.61 4.58 -8.32
N VAL A 209 3.54 3.94 -9.49
CA VAL A 209 3.18 4.56 -10.75
C VAL A 209 1.66 4.46 -10.91
N ARG A 210 0.98 5.59 -10.71
CA ARG A 210 -0.48 5.68 -10.72
C ARG A 210 -1.01 6.16 -12.07
N SER A 211 -2.26 5.79 -12.37
CA SER A 211 -3.03 6.29 -13.51
C SER A 211 -2.39 6.02 -14.87
N ILE A 212 -1.82 4.82 -15.07
CA ILE A 212 -1.19 4.41 -16.34
C ILE A 212 -2.22 4.41 -17.48
N THR A 213 -3.39 3.83 -17.23
CA THR A 213 -4.53 3.89 -18.14
C THR A 213 -5.80 3.55 -17.37
N ASP A 214 -6.86 4.26 -17.67
CA ASP A 214 -8.23 3.99 -17.22
C ASP A 214 -9.02 3.22 -18.27
N VAL A 215 -8.49 2.97 -19.47
CA VAL A 215 -9.24 2.31 -20.55
C VAL A 215 -9.36 0.81 -20.26
N ARG A 216 -10.56 0.25 -20.31
CA ARG A 216 -10.82 -1.20 -20.17
C ARG A 216 -10.09 -2.01 -21.25
N GLY A 217 -9.64 -3.20 -20.87
CA GLY A 217 -8.96 -4.12 -21.77
C GLY A 217 -7.89 -4.93 -21.08
N SER A 218 -7.17 -5.74 -21.86
CA SER A 218 -6.08 -6.59 -21.39
C SER A 218 -4.73 -5.96 -21.68
N TYR A 219 -3.88 -5.93 -20.67
CA TYR A 219 -2.58 -5.29 -20.68
C TYR A 219 -1.49 -6.29 -20.34
N ARG A 220 -0.32 -6.12 -20.94
CA ARG A 220 0.90 -6.80 -20.54
C ARG A 220 1.76 -5.80 -19.80
N VAL A 221 2.13 -6.12 -18.57
CA VAL A 221 3.07 -5.36 -17.76
C VAL A 221 4.37 -6.14 -17.73
N THR A 222 5.47 -5.50 -18.11
CA THR A 222 6.82 -6.07 -18.07
C THR A 222 7.72 -5.13 -17.29
N ALA A 223 8.44 -5.67 -16.32
CA ALA A 223 9.54 -4.96 -15.68
C ALA A 223 10.84 -5.70 -15.93
N ARG A 224 11.87 -4.93 -16.25
CA ARG A 224 13.23 -5.41 -16.47
C ARG A 224 14.19 -4.65 -15.60
N MET A 225 15.20 -5.35 -15.12
CA MET A 225 16.34 -4.80 -14.40
C MET A 225 17.59 -5.44 -14.97
N GLU A 226 18.65 -4.66 -15.12
CA GLU A 226 19.99 -5.17 -15.41
C GLU A 226 20.88 -4.88 -14.22
N ASP A 227 21.52 -5.92 -13.70
CA ASP A 227 22.41 -5.83 -12.55
C ASP A 227 23.63 -6.71 -12.78
N ASP A 228 24.82 -6.11 -12.75
CA ASP A 228 26.10 -6.79 -13.07
C ASP A 228 26.08 -7.64 -14.36
N GLY A 229 25.33 -7.21 -15.38
CA GLY A 229 25.19 -7.91 -16.66
C GLY A 229 24.19 -9.08 -16.64
N VAL A 230 23.45 -9.26 -15.55
CA VAL A 230 22.33 -10.20 -15.42
C VAL A 230 21.01 -9.44 -15.59
N THR A 231 20.19 -9.87 -16.54
CA THR A 231 18.85 -9.29 -16.76
C THR A 231 17.80 -10.08 -15.99
N GLY A 232 17.15 -9.43 -15.02
CA GLY A 232 15.92 -9.92 -14.40
C GLY A 232 14.69 -9.43 -15.17
N GLN A 233 13.70 -10.29 -15.40
CA GLN A 233 12.45 -9.89 -16.04
C GLN A 233 11.23 -10.52 -15.36
N GLY A 234 10.32 -9.68 -14.89
CA GLY A 234 8.98 -10.07 -14.49
C GLY A 234 7.95 -9.70 -15.59
N ARG A 235 6.92 -10.54 -15.76
CA ARG A 235 5.84 -10.30 -16.73
C ARG A 235 4.51 -10.81 -16.21
N ILE A 236 3.47 -9.97 -16.36
CA ILE A 236 2.09 -10.32 -15.99
C ILE A 236 1.07 -9.76 -16.98
N GLU A 237 -0.09 -10.42 -17.07
CA GLU A 237 -1.19 -10.04 -17.96
C GLU A 237 -2.42 -9.64 -17.14
N VAL A 238 -2.94 -8.43 -17.33
CA VAL A 238 -3.91 -7.79 -16.44
C VAL A 238 -5.10 -7.28 -17.24
N GLY A 239 -6.33 -7.67 -16.88
CA GLY A 239 -7.56 -7.12 -17.44
C GLY A 239 -8.15 -6.02 -16.54
N LEU A 240 -8.56 -4.87 -17.09
CA LEU A 240 -9.21 -3.81 -16.29
C LEU A 240 -10.76 -3.94 -16.26
N PRO A 241 -11.40 -3.72 -15.08
CA PRO A 241 -10.79 -3.59 -13.76
C PRO A 241 -10.27 -4.94 -13.24
N SER A 242 -9.02 -4.99 -12.79
CA SER A 242 -8.42 -6.21 -12.23
C SER A 242 -8.63 -6.32 -10.72
N ALA A 243 -8.74 -5.17 -10.04
CA ALA A 243 -9.01 -5.05 -8.62
C ALA A 243 -9.64 -3.69 -8.33
N ASP A 244 -10.43 -3.60 -7.26
CA ASP A 244 -11.06 -2.35 -6.80
C ASP A 244 -10.10 -1.50 -5.93
N ARG A 245 -8.80 -1.64 -6.18
CA ARG A 245 -7.73 -0.84 -5.58
C ARG A 245 -6.81 -0.28 -6.66
N GLY A 246 -6.34 0.96 -6.48
CA GLY A 246 -5.07 1.34 -7.09
C GLY A 246 -3.94 0.68 -6.29
N PRO A 247 -2.67 0.87 -6.66
CA PRO A 247 -2.03 -0.09 -7.56
C PRO A 247 -2.65 -1.51 -7.53
N ASN A 248 -2.77 -2.15 -8.68
CA ASN A 248 -3.35 -3.50 -8.81
C ASN A 248 -2.35 -4.53 -9.36
N VAL A 249 -1.09 -4.13 -9.53
CA VAL A 249 0.05 -4.98 -9.88
C VAL A 249 1.22 -4.62 -8.99
N ASP A 250 1.85 -5.64 -8.42
CA ASP A 250 3.13 -5.55 -7.73
C ASP A 250 4.26 -6.07 -8.60
N ILE A 251 5.40 -5.37 -8.52
CA ILE A 251 6.67 -5.76 -9.12
C ILE A 251 7.71 -5.73 -8.01
N VAL A 252 8.25 -6.88 -7.65
CA VAL A 252 9.18 -7.00 -6.52
C VAL A 252 10.58 -7.28 -7.05
N CYS A 253 11.54 -6.49 -6.59
CA CYS A 253 12.96 -6.69 -6.80
C CYS A 253 13.58 -7.24 -5.51
N ASP A 254 14.04 -8.47 -5.59
CA ASP A 254 14.72 -9.18 -4.51
C ASP A 254 16.09 -9.70 -5.00
N GLY A 255 16.81 -10.43 -4.15
CA GLY A 255 18.13 -11.00 -4.50
C GLY A 255 18.09 -12.06 -5.61
N ASN A 256 16.90 -12.56 -5.98
CA ASN A 256 16.70 -13.55 -7.04
C ASN A 256 16.26 -12.89 -8.37
N GLY A 257 15.95 -11.59 -8.37
CA GLY A 257 15.62 -10.82 -9.55
C GLY A 257 14.28 -10.10 -9.43
N VAL A 258 13.49 -10.12 -10.51
CA VAL A 258 12.23 -9.38 -10.63
C VAL A 258 11.05 -10.36 -10.72
N SER A 259 10.10 -10.23 -9.81
CA SER A 259 8.83 -10.97 -9.83
C SER A 259 7.64 -10.02 -10.00
N THR A 260 6.53 -10.52 -10.56
CA THR A 260 5.31 -9.72 -10.78
C THR A 260 4.06 -10.44 -10.31
N TRP A 261 3.16 -9.72 -9.63
CA TRP A 261 1.97 -10.27 -9.00
C TRP A 261 0.74 -9.41 -9.22
N HIS A 262 -0.44 -10.05 -9.28
CA HIS A 262 -1.70 -9.33 -9.17
C HIS A 262 -1.95 -9.01 -7.71
N LEU A 263 -2.42 -7.79 -7.43
CA LEU A 263 -2.85 -7.44 -6.09
C LEU A 263 -4.34 -7.77 -5.89
N PRO A 264 -4.72 -8.40 -4.77
CA PRO A 264 -6.11 -8.63 -4.43
C PRO A 264 -6.81 -7.30 -4.09
N SER A 265 -8.11 -7.20 -4.36
CA SER A 265 -8.92 -6.06 -3.88
C SER A 265 -8.81 -5.88 -2.37
N PHE A 266 -8.95 -4.65 -1.88
CA PHE A 266 -9.27 -4.46 -0.47
C PHE A 266 -10.67 -5.04 -0.23
N GLU A 267 -10.76 -6.15 0.50
CA GLU A 267 -12.04 -6.53 1.09
C GLU A 267 -12.46 -5.39 2.01
N GLY A 268 -13.67 -4.85 1.78
CA GLY A 268 -14.07 -3.53 2.22
C GLY A 268 -13.79 -3.24 3.70
N VAL A 269 -13.35 -2.00 3.95
CA VAL A 269 -13.54 -1.35 5.25
C VAL A 269 -15.01 -0.97 5.38
#